data_AF-A0A087UK78-F1
#
_entry.id   AF-A0A087UK78-F1
#
_cell.length_a   1.000
_cell.length_b   1.000
_cell.length_c   1.000
_cell.angle_alpha   90.00
_cell.angle_beta   90.00
_cell.angle_gamma   90.00
#
_symmetry.space_group_name_H-M   'P 1'
#
loop_
_entity.id
_entity.type
_entity.pdbx_description
1 polymer ?
#
loop_
_entity_poly.entity_id
_entity_poly.type
_entity_poly.pdbx_seq_one_letter_code
_entity_poly.pdbx_strand_id
1 'polypeptide(L)'
;MSVNQIANTALRHLYAEVKKFHLRPIKKLSFQFDPFHENAKTVRDFFFHVSSRKIRKTSETCIIRSDVVNDRSEPTISIDLTNGMNVLFKCANLTALEVAREFNQIIEKYDVKEEEPTFKLKGAVRDTGKRRKK
;
A
#
# COMPACT_ATOMS: atom_id res chain seq x y z
N MET A 1 -27.97 16.72 -9.61
CA MET A 1 -27.01 17.35 -8.67
C MET A 1 -26.11 18.28 -9.45
N SER A 2 -25.78 19.47 -8.93
CA SER A 2 -24.81 20.38 -9.56
C SER A 2 -23.43 19.69 -9.71
N VAL A 3 -22.72 19.93 -10.81
CA VAL A 3 -21.40 19.34 -11.11
C VAL A 3 -20.40 19.52 -9.95
N ASN A 4 -20.48 20.67 -9.27
CA ASN A 4 -19.63 20.98 -8.11
C ASN A 4 -19.94 20.09 -6.90
N GLN A 5 -21.18 19.67 -6.71
CA GLN A 5 -21.58 18.78 -5.62
C GLN A 5 -21.04 17.36 -5.84
N ILE A 6 -21.00 16.91 -7.10
CA ILE A 6 -20.47 15.59 -7.47
C ILE A 6 -18.96 15.54 -7.23
N ALA A 7 -18.22 16.57 -7.68
CA ALA A 7 -16.77 16.67 -7.48
C ALA A 7 -16.39 16.69 -5.98
N ASN A 8 -17.11 17.48 -5.17
CA ASN A 8 -16.89 17.53 -3.72
C ASN A 8 -17.17 16.19 -3.04
N THR A 9 -18.20 15.48 -3.48
CA THR A 9 -18.53 14.14 -2.98
C THR A 9 -17.42 13.14 -3.32
N ALA A 10 -16.96 13.14 -4.57
CA ALA A 10 -15.87 12.27 -5.03
C ALA A 10 -14.56 12.50 -4.23
N LEU A 11 -14.20 13.76 -3.96
CA LEU A 11 -13.04 14.10 -3.12
C LEU A 11 -13.19 13.55 -1.70
N ARG A 12 -14.37 13.67 -1.09
CA ARG A 12 -14.61 13.13 0.26
C ARG A 12 -14.46 11.62 0.30
N HIS A 13 -14.95 10.91 -0.72
CA HIS A 13 -14.75 9.47 -0.82
C HIS A 13 -13.28 9.09 -1.03
N LEU A 14 -12.55 9.83 -1.86
CA LEU A 14 -11.11 9.62 -2.04
C LEU A 14 -10.36 9.74 -0.71
N TYR A 15 -10.62 10.80 0.06
CA TYR A 15 -10.02 10.98 1.39
C TYR A 15 -10.40 9.88 2.37
N ALA A 16 -11.62 9.35 2.29
CA ALA A 16 -12.04 8.22 3.12
C ALA A 16 -11.24 6.95 2.77
N GLU A 17 -10.98 6.68 1.48
CA GLU A 17 -10.17 5.53 1.07
C GLU A 17 -8.69 5.70 1.42
N VAL A 18 -8.12 6.89 1.21
CA VAL A 18 -6.71 7.18 1.54
C VAL A 18 -6.41 6.97 3.03
N LYS A 19 -7.37 7.25 3.91
CA LYS A 19 -7.19 7.02 5.36
C LYS A 19 -7.00 5.55 5.72
N LYS A 20 -7.45 4.62 4.88
CA LYS A 20 -7.32 3.18 5.10
C LYS A 20 -6.01 2.60 4.56
N PHE A 21 -5.23 3.38 3.81
CA PHE A 21 -4.02 2.89 3.15
C PHE A 21 -2.99 2.39 4.16
N HIS A 22 -2.47 1.19 3.92
CA HIS A 22 -1.30 0.66 4.59
C HIS A 22 -0.45 -0.18 3.64
N LEU A 23 0.87 -0.23 3.86
CA LEU A 23 1.84 -0.82 2.94
C LEU A 23 2.39 -2.18 3.41
N ARG A 24 1.79 -2.79 4.45
CA ARG A 24 2.23 -4.06 5.04
C ARG A 24 2.43 -5.21 4.03
N PRO A 25 1.49 -5.51 3.11
CA PRO A 25 1.66 -6.63 2.18
C PRO A 25 2.51 -6.29 0.94
N ILE A 26 3.05 -5.07 0.84
CA ILE A 26 3.69 -4.56 -0.37
C ILE A 26 5.21 -4.49 -0.18
N LYS A 27 5.94 -5.11 -1.11
CA LYS A 27 7.40 -5.08 -1.17
C LYS A 27 7.90 -3.87 -1.96
N LYS A 28 7.29 -3.56 -3.09
CA LYS A 28 7.71 -2.44 -3.95
C LYS A 28 6.52 -1.83 -4.69
N LEU A 29 6.53 -0.51 -4.77
CA LEU A 29 5.61 0.29 -5.59
C LEU A 29 6.42 1.03 -6.63
N SER A 30 6.07 0.88 -7.91
CA SER A 30 6.67 1.61 -9.02
C SER A 30 5.61 2.43 -9.73
N PHE A 31 5.85 3.73 -9.84
CA PHE A 31 4.98 4.68 -10.50
C PHE A 31 5.65 5.15 -11.77
N GLN A 32 5.11 4.81 -12.93
CA GLN A 32 5.61 5.31 -14.21
C GLN A 32 4.58 6.27 -14.80
N PHE A 33 4.99 7.49 -15.11
CA PHE A 33 4.11 8.44 -15.79
C PHE A 33 4.90 9.46 -16.62
N ASP A 34 4.30 9.85 -17.74
CA ASP A 34 4.73 11.01 -18.52
C ASP A 34 3.99 12.27 -18.01
N PRO A 35 4.68 13.31 -17.51
CA PRO A 35 4.04 14.51 -16.98
C PRO A 35 3.13 15.24 -17.96
N PHE A 36 3.35 15.07 -19.27
CA PHE A 36 2.60 15.73 -20.35
C PHE A 36 1.40 14.89 -20.82
N HIS A 37 1.26 13.66 -20.36
CA HIS A 37 0.09 12.83 -20.67
C HIS A 37 -1.14 13.37 -19.92
N GLU A 38 -2.29 13.43 -20.59
CA GLU A 38 -3.53 14.03 -20.06
C GLU A 38 -3.93 13.43 -18.71
N ASN A 39 -3.85 12.09 -18.59
CA ASN A 39 -4.22 11.34 -17.39
C ASN A 39 -3.07 11.08 -16.41
N ALA A 40 -1.92 11.76 -16.57
CA ALA A 40 -0.81 11.66 -15.62
C ALA A 40 -1.15 12.14 -14.21
N LYS A 41 -2.17 13.01 -14.10
CA LYS A 41 -2.67 13.53 -12.83
C LYS A 41 -3.13 12.41 -11.89
N THR A 42 -3.81 11.38 -12.39
CA THR A 42 -4.29 10.26 -11.58
C THR A 42 -3.16 9.58 -10.80
N VAL A 43 -2.08 9.22 -11.50
CA VAL A 43 -0.93 8.53 -10.88
C VAL A 43 -0.19 9.46 -9.93
N ARG A 44 -0.02 10.73 -10.30
CA ARG A 44 0.63 11.74 -9.45
C ARG A 44 -0.13 11.99 -8.16
N ASP A 45 -1.46 12.13 -8.23
CA ASP A 45 -2.33 12.32 -7.08
C ASP A 45 -2.26 11.10 -6.17
N PHE A 46 -2.35 9.88 -6.71
CA PHE A 46 -2.22 8.66 -5.92
C PHE A 46 -0.83 8.54 -5.26
N PHE A 47 0.24 8.79 -6.02
CA PHE A 47 1.62 8.80 -5.51
C PHE A 47 1.82 9.78 -4.35
N PHE A 48 1.21 10.97 -4.43
CA PHE A 48 1.26 11.96 -3.36
C PHE A 48 0.67 11.43 -2.05
N HIS A 49 -0.50 10.79 -2.11
CA HIS A 49 -1.14 10.22 -0.92
C HIS A 49 -0.31 9.09 -0.32
N VAL A 50 0.16 8.14 -1.13
CA VAL A 50 0.98 7.00 -0.68
C VAL A 50 2.32 7.46 -0.11
N SER A 51 2.93 8.50 -0.67
CA SER A 51 4.21 9.03 -0.20
C SER A 51 4.11 9.80 1.13
N SER A 52 2.92 9.99 1.67
CA SER A 52 2.74 10.65 2.97
C SER A 52 3.47 9.91 4.10
N ARG A 53 4.02 10.66 5.06
CA ARG A 53 4.75 10.09 6.20
C ARG A 53 3.92 9.11 7.01
N LYS A 54 2.60 9.33 7.11
CA LYS A 54 1.69 8.45 7.85
C LYS A 54 1.62 7.05 7.22
N ILE A 55 1.49 6.98 5.91
CA ILE A 55 1.40 5.72 5.17
C ILE A 55 2.76 5.03 5.10
N ARG A 56 3.84 5.79 4.86
CA ARG A 56 5.21 5.22 4.87
C ARG A 56 5.61 4.56 6.19
N LYS A 57 5.11 5.07 7.34
CA LYS A 57 5.35 4.44 8.65
C LYS A 57 4.72 3.05 8.81
N THR A 58 3.75 2.68 7.98
CA THR A 58 3.10 1.35 8.07
C THR A 58 3.99 0.21 7.57
N SER A 59 5.01 0.51 6.76
CA SER A 59 6.00 -0.45 6.30
C SER A 59 7.28 0.28 5.91
N GLU A 60 8.34 0.09 6.70
CA GLU A 60 9.67 0.66 6.43
C GLU A 60 10.42 -0.12 5.34
N THR A 61 10.00 -1.35 5.05
CA THR A 61 10.62 -2.23 4.06
C THR A 61 10.12 -1.99 2.64
N CYS A 62 8.97 -1.31 2.48
CA CYS A 62 8.37 -1.06 1.17
C CYS A 62 9.17 -0.03 0.37
N ILE A 63 9.64 -0.43 -0.81
CA ILE A 63 10.40 0.43 -1.72
C ILE A 63 9.43 1.20 -2.61
N ILE A 64 9.46 2.52 -2.54
CA ILE A 64 8.63 3.39 -3.37
C ILE A 64 9.52 4.05 -4.43
N ARG A 65 9.25 3.79 -5.71
CA ARG A 65 10.00 4.31 -6.86
C ARG A 65 9.08 5.06 -7.83
N SER A 66 9.53 6.21 -8.30
CA SER A 66 8.87 6.98 -9.35
C SER A 66 9.78 7.08 -10.57
N ASP A 67 9.30 6.63 -11.72
CA ASP A 67 9.97 6.68 -13.01
C ASP A 67 9.23 7.68 -13.90
N VAL A 68 9.83 8.86 -14.10
CA VAL A 68 9.25 9.92 -14.93
C VAL A 68 9.79 9.77 -16.35
N VAL A 69 8.89 9.61 -17.31
CA VAL A 69 9.20 9.36 -18.72
C VAL A 69 8.68 10.50 -19.61
N ASN A 70 9.05 10.51 -20.88
CA ASN A 70 8.60 11.50 -21.89
C ASN A 70 8.42 10.84 -23.26
N ASP A 71 7.83 9.64 -23.27
CA ASP A 71 7.59 8.80 -24.45
C ASP A 71 6.11 8.72 -24.81
N ARG A 72 5.26 9.58 -24.20
CA ARG A 72 3.80 9.53 -24.29
C ARG A 72 3.21 8.18 -23.86
N SER A 73 3.95 7.41 -23.05
CA SER A 73 3.45 6.15 -22.53
C SER A 73 2.27 6.36 -21.58
N GLU A 74 1.43 5.35 -21.51
CA GLU A 74 0.32 5.33 -20.57
C GLU A 74 0.83 5.35 -19.12
N PRO A 75 0.20 6.13 -18.23
CA PRO A 75 0.59 6.16 -16.83
C PRO A 75 0.25 4.82 -16.16
N THR A 76 1.21 4.23 -15.44
CA THR A 76 1.07 2.91 -14.82
C THR A 76 1.52 2.90 -13.36
N ILE A 77 0.92 2.00 -12.58
CA ILE A 77 1.31 1.72 -11.19
C ILE A 77 1.54 0.21 -11.07
N SER A 78 2.78 -0.18 -10.76
CA SER A 78 3.15 -1.57 -10.50
C SER A 78 3.29 -1.80 -9.00
N ILE A 79 2.63 -2.85 -8.51
CA ILE A 79 2.65 -3.28 -7.11
C ILE A 79 3.25 -4.67 -7.04
N ASP A 80 4.43 -4.76 -6.42
CA ASP A 80 5.05 -6.04 -6.07
C ASP A 80 4.66 -6.39 -4.64
N LEU A 81 3.91 -7.47 -4.47
CA LEU A 81 3.51 -8.00 -3.19
C LEU A 81 4.61 -8.86 -2.57
N THR A 82 4.59 -9.01 -1.24
CA THR A 82 5.57 -9.83 -0.52
C THR A 82 5.48 -11.32 -0.86
N ASN A 83 4.31 -11.78 -1.31
CA ASN A 83 4.06 -13.15 -1.77
C ASN A 83 4.63 -13.45 -3.19
N GLY A 84 5.24 -12.46 -3.85
CA GLY A 84 5.81 -12.61 -5.20
C GLY A 84 4.83 -12.34 -6.34
N MET A 85 3.56 -12.00 -6.05
CA MET A 85 2.62 -11.55 -7.07
C MET A 85 2.90 -10.10 -7.47
N ASN A 86 2.69 -9.79 -8.75
CA ASN A 86 2.74 -8.44 -9.29
C ASN A 86 1.35 -8.03 -9.77
N VAL A 87 0.93 -6.82 -9.42
CA VAL A 87 -0.30 -6.19 -9.96
C VAL A 87 0.07 -4.93 -10.71
N LEU A 88 -0.36 -4.84 -11.96
CA LEU A 88 -0.16 -3.69 -12.83
C LEU A 88 -1.49 -2.95 -13.04
N PHE A 89 -1.55 -1.70 -12.60
CA PHE A 89 -2.61 -0.77 -12.93
C PHE A 89 -2.25 0.01 -14.18
N LYS A 90 -3.11 -0.05 -15.20
CA LYS A 90 -3.06 0.84 -16.36
C LYS A 90 -4.02 2.01 -16.11
N CYS A 91 -3.47 3.18 -15.85
CA CYS A 91 -4.24 4.34 -15.39
C CYS A 91 -4.67 5.27 -16.53
N ALA A 92 -4.62 4.83 -17.79
CA ALA A 92 -5.02 5.63 -18.94
C ALA A 92 -6.46 6.14 -18.81
N ASN A 93 -7.39 5.33 -18.30
CA ASN A 93 -8.82 5.68 -18.17
C ASN A 93 -9.35 5.53 -16.74
N LEU A 94 -8.45 5.48 -15.74
CA LEU A 94 -8.85 5.31 -14.34
C LEU A 94 -8.79 6.64 -13.61
N THR A 95 -9.75 6.84 -12.71
CA THR A 95 -9.75 7.95 -11.76
C THR A 95 -8.95 7.59 -10.51
N ALA A 96 -8.46 8.60 -9.78
CA ALA A 96 -7.73 8.37 -8.54
C ALA A 96 -8.57 7.64 -7.48
N LEU A 97 -9.90 7.82 -7.49
CA LEU A 97 -10.82 7.14 -6.58
C LEU A 97 -10.91 5.64 -6.87
N GLU A 98 -11.00 5.26 -8.14
CA GLU A 98 -11.07 3.85 -8.54
C GLU A 98 -9.76 3.14 -8.20
N VAL A 99 -8.62 3.76 -8.54
CA VAL A 99 -7.30 3.24 -8.16
C VAL A 99 -7.19 3.07 -6.64
N ALA A 100 -7.64 4.06 -5.85
CA ALA A 100 -7.61 3.98 -4.39
C ALA A 100 -8.49 2.84 -3.83
N ARG A 101 -9.67 2.61 -4.40
CA ARG A 101 -10.58 1.53 -3.98
C ARG A 101 -10.00 0.16 -4.31
N GLU A 102 -9.52 -0.03 -5.53
CA GLU A 102 -8.91 -1.30 -5.94
C GLU A 102 -7.62 -1.59 -5.16
N PHE A 103 -6.83 -0.56 -4.88
CA PHE A 103 -5.67 -0.67 -4.01
C PHE A 103 -6.02 -1.18 -2.62
N ASN A 104 -7.08 -0.64 -2.01
CA ASN A 104 -7.57 -1.12 -0.71
C ASN A 104 -8.06 -2.57 -0.77
N GLN A 105 -8.78 -2.96 -1.82
CA GLN A 105 -9.23 -4.36 -1.99
C GLN A 105 -8.04 -5.33 -2.10
N ILE A 106 -7.00 -4.97 -2.85
CA ILE A 106 -5.77 -5.78 -2.97
C ILE A 106 -5.10 -5.89 -1.60
N ILE A 107 -4.95 -4.77 -0.91
CA ILE A 107 -4.35 -4.77 0.42
C ILE A 107 -5.14 -5.66 1.36
N GLU A 108 -6.45 -5.50 1.48
CA GLU A 108 -7.30 -6.31 2.37
C GLU A 108 -7.26 -7.81 2.01
N LYS A 109 -7.13 -8.14 0.72
CA LYS A 109 -7.04 -9.52 0.24
C LYS A 109 -5.71 -10.19 0.59
N TYR A 110 -4.60 -9.45 0.51
CA TYR A 110 -3.25 -10.00 0.68
C TYR A 110 -2.57 -9.59 1.99
N ASP A 111 -3.23 -8.78 2.81
CA ASP A 111 -2.80 -8.53 4.18
C ASP A 111 -2.86 -9.86 4.92
N VAL A 112 -1.68 -10.34 5.30
CA VAL A 112 -1.55 -11.56 6.08
C VAL A 112 -2.23 -11.27 7.41
N LYS A 113 -3.40 -11.88 7.64
CA LYS A 113 -3.89 -12.05 9.00
C LYS A 113 -2.81 -12.88 9.69
N GLU A 114 -2.09 -12.27 10.62
CA GLU A 114 -1.25 -13.03 11.54
C GLU A 114 -2.16 -14.13 12.11
N GLU A 115 -1.92 -15.38 11.72
CA GLU A 115 -2.38 -16.49 12.54
C GLU A 115 -1.70 -16.25 13.89
N GLU A 116 -2.52 -16.10 14.93
CA GLU A 116 -2.10 -16.03 16.34
C GLU A 116 -0.83 -16.86 16.52
N PRO A 117 0.30 -16.28 16.95
CA PRO A 117 1.46 -17.08 17.26
C PRO A 117 1.02 -18.01 18.40
N THR A 118 0.79 -19.28 18.08
CA THR A 118 0.56 -20.32 19.09
C THR A 118 1.87 -20.57 19.83
N PHE A 119 2.25 -19.61 20.68
CA PHE A 119 3.24 -19.83 21.72
C PHE A 119 2.65 -20.84 22.69
N LYS A 120 2.83 -22.13 22.40
CA LYS A 120 2.68 -23.18 23.41
C LYS A 120 3.81 -23.01 24.43
N LEU A 121 3.56 -22.18 25.45
CA LEU A 121 4.31 -22.19 26.70
C LEU A 121 4.08 -23.55 27.39
N LYS A 122 4.95 -24.53 27.11
CA LYS A 122 5.11 -25.69 27.99
C LYS A 122 6.09 -25.31 29.10
N GLY A 123 5.55 -24.72 30.15
CA GLY A 123 6.28 -24.55 31.41
C GLY A 123 6.56 -25.91 32.06
N ALA A 124 7.76 -26.07 32.61
CA ALA A 124 7.99 -26.86 33.81
C ALA A 124 9.33 -26.45 34.42
N VAL A 125 9.28 -25.54 35.38
CA VAL A 125 10.29 -25.40 36.42
C VAL A 125 10.47 -26.76 37.10
N ARG A 126 11.70 -27.27 37.16
CA ARG A 126 12.13 -28.21 38.20
C ARG A 126 13.41 -27.67 38.82
N ASP A 127 13.21 -26.88 39.85
CA ASP A 127 14.18 -26.71 40.92
C ASP A 127 14.49 -28.09 41.54
N THR A 128 15.75 -28.51 41.46
CA THR A 128 16.35 -29.48 42.39
C THR A 128 17.79 -29.04 42.64
N GLY A 129 18.03 -28.39 43.78
CA GLY A 129 19.35 -27.91 44.17
C GLY A 129 20.36 -29.01 44.54
N LYS A 130 21.66 -28.66 44.48
CA LYS A 130 22.66 -29.00 45.52
C LYS A 130 24.04 -28.40 45.20
N ARG A 131 24.48 -27.50 46.10
CA ARG A 131 25.85 -27.25 46.61
C ARG A 131 27.00 -27.95 45.87
N ARG A 132 28.04 -27.17 45.53
CA ARG A 132 29.44 -27.53 45.83
C ARG A 132 30.35 -26.30 45.89
N LYS A 133 30.84 -26.01 47.10
CA LYS A 133 32.09 -25.28 47.36
C LYS A 133 33.25 -26.14 46.84
N LYS A 134 34.18 -25.55 46.10
CA LYS A 134 35.62 -25.66 46.38
C LYS A 134 36.35 -24.52 45.70
#